data_AF-A0A2V6KSA0-F1
#
_entry.id   AF-A0A2V6KSA0-F1
#
_cell.length_a   1.000
_cell.length_b   1.000
_cell.length_c   1.000
_cell.angle_alpha   90.00
_cell.angle_beta   90.00
_cell.angle_gamma   90.00
#
_symmetry.space_group_name_H-M   'P 1'
#
loop_
_entity.id
_entity.type
_entity.pdbx_description
1 polymer ?
#
loop_
_entity_poly.entity_id
_entity_poly.type
_entity_poly.pdbx_seq_one_letter_code
_entity_poly.pdbx_strand_id
1 'polypeptide(L)' 'PSTLLDWEAGKPLEIEAIWGEPLRRAAAAGGNTPRLEMAYALLKLLDARRREQDQQLS' A
#
# COMPACT_ATOMS: atom_id res chain seq x y z
N PRO A 1 1.67 5.30 -13.49
CA PRO A 1 2.48 5.41 -12.26
C PRO A 1 3.28 4.12 -12.07
N SER A 2 4.51 4.19 -11.56
CA SER A 2 5.39 3.02 -11.37
C SER A 2 4.72 1.94 -10.53
N THR A 3 3.99 2.29 -9.47
CA THR A 3 3.26 1.34 -8.61
C THR A 3 2.26 0.46 -9.36
N LEU A 4 1.56 0.98 -10.37
CA LEU A 4 0.63 0.17 -11.15
C LEU A 4 1.38 -0.82 -12.04
N LEU A 5 2.49 -0.40 -12.64
CA LEU A 5 3.34 -1.28 -13.46
C LEU A 5 3.99 -2.37 -12.60
N ASP A 6 4.48 -2.02 -11.40
CA ASP A 6 5.01 -2.99 -10.45
C ASP A 6 3.91 -3.94 -9.98
N TRP A 7 2.68 -3.46 -9.81
CA TRP A 7 1.54 -4.30 -9.51
C TRP A 7 1.28 -5.30 -10.66
N GLU A 8 1.15 -4.84 -11.89
CA GLU A 8 0.90 -5.71 -13.06
C GLU A 8 2.03 -6.72 -13.29
N ALA A 9 3.27 -6.35 -12.98
CA ALA A 9 4.43 -7.23 -13.05
C ALA A 9 4.57 -8.22 -11.87
N GLY A 10 3.62 -8.27 -10.94
CA GLY A 10 3.65 -9.16 -9.78
C GLY A 10 4.73 -8.83 -8.75
N LYS A 11 5.30 -7.62 -8.79
CA LYS A 11 6.35 -7.21 -7.86
C LYS A 11 5.75 -6.80 -6.50
N PRO A 12 6.54 -6.89 -5.42
CA PRO A 12 6.18 -6.30 -4.14
C PRO A 12 5.93 -4.80 -4.27
N LEU A 13 4.87 -4.29 -3.65
CA LEU A 13 4.58 -2.86 -3.65
C LEU A 13 5.28 -2.15 -2.48
N GLU A 14 5.84 -0.97 -2.74
CA GLU A 14 6.45 -0.10 -1.72
C GLU A 14 5.40 0.72 -0.94
N ILE A 15 4.37 0.05 -0.40
CA ILE A 15 3.22 0.71 0.24
C ILE A 15 3.64 1.58 1.42
N GLU A 16 4.58 1.10 2.23
CA GLU A 16 5.04 1.82 3.43
C GLU A 16 5.77 3.11 3.09
N ALA A 17 6.60 3.12 2.04
CA ALA A 17 7.37 4.30 1.66
C ALA A 17 6.49 5.37 1.01
N ILE A 18 5.56 4.95 0.14
CA ILE A 18 4.76 5.88 -0.68
C ILE A 18 3.51 6.37 0.05
N TRP A 19 2.84 5.54 0.86
CA TRP A 19 1.61 5.91 1.56
C TRP A 19 1.74 5.88 3.09
N GLY A 20 2.36 4.83 3.64
CA GLY A 20 2.43 4.64 5.09
C GLY A 20 3.20 5.74 5.81
N GLU A 21 4.35 6.12 5.27
CA GLU A 21 5.23 7.11 5.87
C GLU A 21 4.64 8.55 5.77
N PRO A 22 4.12 9.01 4.62
CA PRO A 22 3.35 10.26 4.57
C PRO A 22 2.16 10.27 5.54
N LEU A 23 1.45 9.15 5.69
CA LEU A 23 0.32 9.04 6.61
C LEU A 23 0.76 9.20 8.07
N ARG A 24 1.84 8.51 8.48
CA ARG A 24 2.43 8.66 9.83
C ARG A 24 2.85 10.10 10.12
N ARG A 25 3.49 10.77 9.15
CA ARG A 25 3.88 12.19 9.31
C ARG A 25 2.69 13.12 9.40
N ALA A 26 1.65 12.91 8.59
CA ALA A 26 0.43 13.70 8.65
C ALA A 26 -0.25 13.56 10.02
N ALA A 27 -0.37 12.33 10.52
CA ALA A 27 -0.93 12.06 11.85
C ALA A 27 -0.09 12.71 12.97
N ALA A 28 1.25 12.61 12.92
CA ALA A 28 2.13 13.23 13.89
C ALA A 28 2.04 14.77 13.91
N ALA A 29 1.69 15.38 12.77
CA ALA A 29 1.44 16.81 12.67
C ALA A 29 -0.01 17.22 13.05
N GLY A 30 -0.85 16.27 13.50
CA GLY A 30 -2.27 16.53 13.78
C GLY A 30 -3.13 16.72 12.53
N GLY A 31 -2.63 16.34 11.36
CA GLY A 31 -3.32 16.48 10.08
C GLY A 31 -4.39 15.41 9.87
N ASN A 32 -5.57 15.84 9.41
CA ASN A 32 -6.64 14.94 9.00
C ASN A 32 -6.49 14.57 7.52
N THR A 33 -6.28 13.28 7.20
CA THR A 33 -6.01 12.81 5.82
C THR A 33 -6.84 11.58 5.43
N PRO A 34 -8.19 11.68 5.44
CA PRO A 34 -9.06 10.50 5.35
C PRO A 34 -8.95 9.75 4.01
N ARG A 35 -8.62 10.45 2.92
CA ARG A 35 -8.38 9.80 1.61
C ARG A 35 -7.05 9.03 1.58
N LEU A 36 -6.03 9.54 2.27
CA LEU A 36 -4.73 8.88 2.37
C LEU A 36 -4.84 7.61 3.23
N GLU A 37 -5.57 7.70 4.35
CA GLU A 37 -5.90 6.55 5.20
C GLU A 37 -6.62 5.46 4.42
N MET A 38 -7.66 5.83 3.66
CA MET A 38 -8.41 4.88 2.82
C MET A 38 -7.53 4.24 1.76
N ALA A 39 -6.74 5.03 1.04
CA ALA A 39 -5.83 4.51 0.01
C ALA A 39 -4.80 3.53 0.61
N TYR A 40 -4.18 3.89 1.74
CA TYR A 40 -3.23 3.03 2.44
C TYR A 40 -3.88 1.69 2.85
N ALA A 41 -5.06 1.73 3.47
CA ALA A 41 -5.75 0.52 3.91
C ALA A 41 -6.13 -0.40 2.75
N LEU A 42 -6.66 0.16 1.65
CA LEU A 42 -7.03 -0.62 0.47
C LEU A 42 -5.80 -1.27 -0.20
N LEU A 43 -4.69 -0.54 -0.29
CA LEU A 43 -3.45 -1.08 -0.86
C LEU A 43 -2.85 -2.21 0.00
N LYS A 44 -2.86 -2.07 1.32
CA LYS A 44 -2.42 -3.14 2.24
C LYS A 44 -3.26 -4.41 2.09
N LEU A 45 -4.58 -4.25 1.92
CA LEU A 45 -5.50 -5.37 1.70
C LEU A 45 -5.22 -6.09 0.37
N LEU A 46 -5.03 -5.33 -0.71
CA LEU A 46 -4.72 -5.89 -2.03
C LEU A 46 -3.38 -6.65 -2.01
N ASP A 47 -2.33 -6.06 -1.42
CA ASP A 47 -1.02 -6.68 -1.31
C ASP A 47 -1.04 -7.98 -0.47
N ALA A 48 -1.76 -7.98 0.67
CA ALA A 48 -1.91 -9.17 1.49
C ALA A 48 -2.56 -10.33 0.72
N ARG A 49 -3.67 -10.05 0.02
CA ARG A 49 -4.36 -11.06 -0.81
C ARG A 49 -3.48 -11.63 -1.90
N ARG A 50 -2.64 -10.80 -2.53
CA ARG A 50 -1.72 -11.30 -3.56
C ARG A 50 -0.65 -12.20 -2.96
N ARG A 51 -0.03 -11.81 -1.84
CA ARG A 51 0.96 -12.64 -1.17
C ARG A 51 0.39 -13.99 -0.73
N GLU A 52 -0.87 -14.03 -0.31
CA GLU A 52 -1.58 -15.29 -0.01
C GLU A 52 -1.76 -16.16 -1.26
N GLN A 53 -2.13 -15.56 -2.40
CA GLN A 53 -2.24 -16.28 -3.68
C GLN A 53 -0.90 -16.84 -4.13
N ASP A 54 0.17 -16.03 -4.10
CA ASP A 54 1.51 -16.46 -4.52
C ASP A 54 2.02 -17.62 -3.65
N GLN A 55 1.69 -17.63 -2.35
CA GLN A 55 2.02 -18.73 -1.43
C GLN A 55 1.22 -20.01 -1.71
N GLN A 56 -0.01 -19.91 -2.21
CA GLN A 56 -0.84 -21.09 -2.56
C GLN A 56 -0.43 -21.75 -3.88
N LEU A 57 0.21 -21.01 -4.78
CA LEU A 57 0.69 -21.49 -6.08
C LEU A 57 2.13 -22.02 -6.05
N SER A 58 2.84 -21.87 -4.93
CA SER A 58 4.26 -22.24 -4.78
C SER A 58 4.44 -23.53 -3.99
#